data_AF-A0A915EM35-F1
#
_entry.id   AF-A0A915EM35-F1
#
_cell.length_a   1.000
_cell.length_b   1.000
_cell.length_c   1.000
_cell.angle_alpha   90.00
_cell.angle_beta   90.00
_cell.angle_gamma   90.00
#
_symmetry.space_group_name_H-M   'P 1'
#
loop_
_entity.id
_entity.type
_entity.pdbx_description
1 polymer ?
#
loop_
_entity_poly.entity_id
_entity_poly.type
_entity_poly.pdbx_seq_one_letter_code
_entity_poly.pdbx_strand_id
1 'polypeptide(L)'
;MKKVDSLHADIQGIAFSGNLADYEFVKSWITDKCIPLVREVTFENVEELTEEGMPFLLFFRDPADKESEKLFIEMVARELHDQKSAVNALLADGHKFAHPLKHLGKSPKDLPVLAIDSFQHMFLFEDMKQLPEPGKLRQFVLDLHSGRLHKHFHETLDQRVADLQKAVLEQIEGTASSSSEGGKDDKQPKPPGIMPKLDTTPTPSIFKSLKPSDKRYSLLDKSEL
;
A
#
# COMPACT_ATOMS: atom_id res chain seq x y z
N MET A 1 45.48 -29.67 -5.30
CA MET A 1 44.16 -29.94 -5.93
C MET A 1 43.29 -30.66 -4.91
N LYS A 2 42.55 -29.93 -4.07
CA LYS A 2 41.58 -30.52 -3.13
C LYS A 2 40.18 -30.32 -3.73
N LYS A 3 39.46 -31.45 -3.82
CA LYS A 3 38.15 -31.61 -4.45
C LYS A 3 37.11 -30.67 -3.85
N VAL A 4 36.29 -30.15 -4.75
CA VAL A 4 35.13 -29.29 -4.55
C VAL A 4 33.95 -30.20 -4.15
N ASP A 5 33.89 -30.63 -2.89
CA ASP A 5 32.81 -31.51 -2.38
C ASP A 5 32.19 -30.93 -1.09
N SER A 6 31.61 -29.73 -1.15
CA SER A 6 30.89 -29.15 0.00
C SER A 6 29.80 -28.13 -0.37
N LEU A 7 29.00 -28.43 -1.40
CA LEU A 7 27.89 -27.56 -1.83
C LEU A 7 26.59 -28.33 -2.10
N HIS A 8 26.38 -29.44 -1.40
CA HIS A 8 25.17 -30.29 -1.55
C HIS A 8 24.54 -30.68 -0.21
N ALA A 9 24.67 -29.83 0.82
CA ALA A 9 23.90 -29.97 2.04
C ALA A 9 22.79 -28.91 2.03
N ASP A 10 21.54 -29.37 2.19
CA ASP A 10 20.31 -28.61 2.39
C ASP A 10 19.48 -28.18 1.16
N ILE A 11 19.23 -29.13 0.24
CA ILE A 11 17.93 -29.17 -0.45
C ILE A 11 17.25 -30.48 -0.05
N GLN A 12 16.47 -30.47 1.04
CA GLN A 12 15.41 -31.46 1.19
C GLN A 12 14.39 -31.18 0.08
N GLY A 13 14.57 -31.86 -1.06
CA GLY A 13 13.74 -31.66 -2.25
C GLY A 13 12.28 -31.96 -1.94
N ILE A 14 11.40 -31.03 -2.31
CA ILE A 14 9.96 -31.21 -2.20
C ILE A 14 9.56 -32.29 -3.22
N ALA A 15 9.11 -33.45 -2.75
CA ALA A 15 8.75 -34.58 -3.62
C ALA A 15 7.29 -34.48 -4.08
N PHE A 16 7.05 -34.60 -5.38
CA PHE A 16 5.71 -34.74 -5.94
C PHE A 16 5.20 -36.16 -5.72
N SER A 17 4.07 -36.30 -5.03
CA SER A 17 3.43 -37.59 -4.70
C SER A 17 2.22 -37.92 -5.58
N GLY A 18 1.92 -37.09 -6.58
CA GLY A 18 0.78 -37.26 -7.48
C GLY A 18 1.07 -38.10 -8.72
N ASN A 19 0.03 -38.25 -9.55
CA ASN A 19 0.16 -38.86 -10.87
C ASN A 19 0.74 -37.84 -11.86
N LEU A 20 1.88 -38.14 -12.48
CA LEU A 20 2.52 -37.28 -13.48
C LEU A 20 1.72 -37.15 -14.79
N ALA A 21 0.80 -38.08 -15.08
CA ALA A 21 -0.08 -38.00 -16.24
C ALA A 21 -1.27 -37.03 -16.03
N ASP A 22 -1.52 -36.59 -14.80
CA ASP A 22 -2.55 -35.60 -14.49
C ASP A 22 -1.96 -34.18 -14.65
N TYR A 23 -2.12 -33.62 -15.85
CA TYR A 23 -1.58 -32.31 -16.19
C TYR A 23 -2.07 -31.21 -15.23
N GLU A 24 -3.36 -31.20 -14.86
CA GLU A 24 -3.92 -30.15 -14.00
C GLU A 24 -3.36 -30.26 -12.58
N PHE A 25 -3.24 -31.48 -12.05
CA PHE A 25 -2.66 -31.67 -10.73
C PHE A 25 -1.16 -31.32 -10.71
N VAL A 26 -0.41 -31.73 -11.73
CA VAL A 26 1.01 -31.37 -11.88
C VAL A 26 1.19 -29.85 -11.99
N LYS A 27 0.40 -29.19 -12.84
CA LYS A 27 0.43 -27.73 -13.01
C LYS A 27 0.12 -27.01 -11.71
N SER A 28 -0.94 -27.42 -11.00
CA SER A 28 -1.31 -26.83 -9.71
C SER A 28 -0.20 -27.01 -8.68
N TRP A 29 0.42 -28.19 -8.61
CA TRP A 29 1.49 -28.47 -7.66
C TRP A 29 2.75 -27.65 -7.96
N ILE A 30 3.19 -27.61 -9.22
CA ILE A 30 4.35 -26.79 -9.63
C ILE A 30 4.08 -25.31 -9.33
N THR A 31 2.88 -24.83 -9.64
CA THR A 31 2.48 -23.43 -9.36
C THR A 31 2.56 -23.14 -7.86
N ASP A 32 1.99 -24.00 -7.01
CA ASP A 32 2.02 -23.85 -5.55
C ASP A 32 3.44 -23.90 -4.96
N LYS A 33 4.33 -24.74 -5.51
CA LYS A 33 5.69 -24.90 -4.99
C LYS A 33 6.70 -23.90 -5.52
N CYS A 34 6.50 -23.38 -6.73
CA CYS A 34 7.45 -22.49 -7.38
C CYS A 34 7.07 -21.01 -7.30
N ILE A 35 5.79 -20.68 -7.13
CA ILE A 35 5.34 -19.30 -7.02
C ILE A 35 5.11 -18.97 -5.55
N PRO A 36 6.03 -18.23 -4.89
CA PRO A 36 5.85 -17.87 -3.50
C PRO A 36 4.64 -16.95 -3.36
N LEU A 37 3.87 -17.18 -2.29
CA LEU A 37 2.67 -16.38 -2.01
C LEU A 37 2.98 -14.91 -1.73
N VAL A 38 4.15 -14.65 -1.16
CA VAL A 38 4.66 -13.32 -0.88
C VAL A 38 6.03 -13.19 -1.55
N ARG A 39 6.19 -12.17 -2.39
CA ARG A 39 7.45 -11.88 -3.12
C ARG A 39 8.14 -10.65 -2.54
N GLU A 40 9.44 -10.54 -2.72
CA GLU A 40 10.14 -9.26 -2.45
C GLU A 40 10.07 -8.37 -3.69
N VAL A 41 9.59 -7.14 -3.54
CA VAL A 41 9.68 -6.12 -4.58
C VAL A 41 11.04 -5.42 -4.49
N THR A 42 11.70 -5.31 -5.63
CA THR A 42 12.99 -4.66 -5.80
C THR A 42 12.91 -3.73 -7.01
N PHE A 43 13.90 -2.86 -7.20
CA PHE A 43 13.88 -1.95 -8.36
C PHE A 43 14.06 -2.69 -9.69
N GLU A 44 14.63 -3.89 -9.65
CA GLU A 44 14.88 -4.73 -10.82
C GLU A 44 13.61 -5.46 -11.28
N ASN A 45 12.74 -5.87 -10.36
CA ASN A 45 11.55 -6.66 -10.69
C ASN A 45 10.23 -5.86 -10.65
N VAL A 46 10.24 -4.63 -10.12
CA VAL A 46 9.00 -3.85 -9.92
C VAL A 46 8.27 -3.57 -11.24
N GLU A 47 8.98 -3.34 -12.34
CA GLU A 47 8.37 -3.14 -13.65
C GLU A 47 7.57 -4.37 -14.08
N GLU A 48 8.18 -5.56 -14.01
CA GLU A 48 7.51 -6.85 -14.28
C GLU A 48 6.31 -7.08 -13.35
N LEU A 49 6.45 -6.81 -12.04
CA LEU A 49 5.35 -6.95 -11.09
C LEU A 49 4.16 -6.04 -11.43
N THR A 50 4.43 -4.84 -11.95
CA THR A 50 3.36 -3.92 -12.35
C THR A 50 2.66 -4.33 -13.65
N GLU A 51 3.33 -5.08 -14.52
CA GLU A 51 2.74 -5.63 -15.75
C GLU A 51 1.69 -6.71 -15.47
N GLU A 52 1.74 -7.36 -14.30
CA GLU A 52 0.71 -8.30 -13.86
C GLU A 52 -0.66 -7.65 -13.66
N GLY A 53 -0.71 -6.32 -13.50
CA GLY A 53 -1.95 -5.55 -13.42
C GLY A 53 -2.73 -5.69 -12.10
N MET A 54 -2.18 -6.41 -11.12
CA MET A 54 -2.77 -6.57 -9.79
C MET A 54 -2.31 -5.46 -8.83
N PRO A 55 -3.21 -4.89 -8.00
CA PRO A 55 -2.82 -3.98 -6.92
C PRO A 55 -1.75 -4.58 -6.02
N PHE A 56 -0.84 -3.74 -5.53
CA PHE A 56 0.20 -4.17 -4.60
C PHE A 56 -0.29 -4.06 -3.16
N LEU A 57 -0.14 -5.14 -2.40
CA LEU A 57 -0.23 -5.15 -0.94
C LEU A 57 1.21 -5.15 -0.40
N LEU A 58 1.71 -3.97 -0.05
CA LEU A 58 3.10 -3.73 0.32
C LEU A 58 3.29 -3.75 1.83
N PHE A 59 4.10 -4.69 2.31
CA PHE A 59 4.62 -4.70 3.67
C PHE A 59 6.04 -4.15 3.66
N PHE A 60 6.18 -2.86 3.98
CA PHE A 60 7.47 -2.23 4.16
C PHE A 60 8.06 -2.68 5.50
N ARG A 61 9.23 -3.32 5.45
CA ARG A 61 9.92 -3.85 6.61
C ARG A 61 11.36 -3.35 6.71
N ASP A 62 11.92 -3.43 7.91
CA ASP A 62 13.38 -3.48 8.07
C ASP A 62 13.84 -4.91 7.70
N PRO A 63 14.75 -5.11 6.74
CA PRO A 63 15.26 -6.44 6.39
C PRO A 63 15.91 -7.21 7.55
N ALA A 64 16.35 -6.52 8.61
CA ALA A 64 16.89 -7.13 9.82
C ALA A 64 15.79 -7.76 10.70
N ASP A 65 14.54 -7.30 10.60
CA ASP A 65 13.42 -7.84 11.38
C ASP A 65 12.78 -9.04 10.65
N LYS A 66 13.25 -10.23 11.01
CA LYS A 66 12.73 -11.50 10.46
C LYS A 66 11.44 -11.98 11.10
N GLU A 67 11.11 -11.50 12.30
CA GLU A 67 9.90 -11.91 13.00
C GLU A 67 8.67 -11.28 12.35
N SER A 68 8.72 -9.97 12.06
CA SER A 68 7.64 -9.28 11.37
C SER A 68 7.43 -9.80 9.94
N GLU A 69 8.53 -10.15 9.24
CA GLU A 69 8.47 -10.77 7.91
C GLU A 69 7.73 -12.10 7.95
N LYS A 70 8.11 -12.99 8.87
CA LYS A 70 7.49 -14.30 9.04
C LYS A 70 6.01 -14.17 9.40
N LEU A 71 5.67 -13.28 10.32
CA LEU A 71 4.29 -13.01 10.72
C LEU A 71 3.45 -12.56 9.52
N PHE A 72 3.97 -11.66 8.68
CA PHE A 72 3.25 -11.21 7.49
C PHE A 72 3.01 -12.36 6.50
N ILE A 73 4.02 -13.18 6.22
CA ILE A 73 3.89 -14.34 5.32
C ILE A 73 2.82 -15.31 5.83
N GLU A 74 2.82 -15.63 7.13
CA GLU A 74 1.83 -16.50 7.75
C GLU A 74 0.40 -15.93 7.67
N MET A 75 0.25 -14.62 7.89
CA MET A 75 -1.06 -13.95 7.77
C MET A 75 -1.59 -13.98 6.33
N VAL A 76 -0.74 -13.70 5.34
CA VAL A 76 -1.14 -13.77 3.92
C VAL A 76 -1.56 -15.20 3.56
N ALA A 77 -0.79 -16.21 4.00
CA ALA A 77 -1.12 -17.62 3.77
C ALA A 77 -2.47 -18.02 4.39
N ARG A 78 -2.75 -17.53 5.60
CA ARG A 78 -3.97 -17.86 6.33
C ARG A 78 -5.20 -17.12 5.80
N GLU A 79 -5.08 -15.84 5.48
CA GLU A 79 -6.24 -14.96 5.27
C GLU A 79 -6.51 -14.61 3.81
N LEU A 80 -5.48 -14.67 2.96
CA LEU A 80 -5.51 -14.23 1.56
C LEU A 80 -5.27 -15.37 0.56
N HIS A 81 -5.33 -16.63 0.99
CA HIS A 81 -5.07 -17.78 0.11
C HIS A 81 -6.00 -17.81 -1.13
N ASP A 82 -7.23 -17.32 -0.99
CA ASP A 82 -8.25 -17.24 -2.03
C ASP A 82 -8.24 -15.89 -2.76
N GLN A 83 -7.39 -14.95 -2.33
CA GLN A 83 -7.27 -13.61 -2.88
C GLN A 83 -5.98 -13.44 -3.71
N LYS A 84 -5.31 -14.54 -4.07
CA LYS A 84 -4.04 -14.54 -4.83
C LYS A 84 -4.13 -13.85 -6.20
N SER A 85 -5.31 -13.84 -6.81
CA SER A 85 -5.57 -13.17 -8.09
C SER A 85 -6.15 -11.76 -7.93
N ALA A 86 -6.40 -11.32 -6.70
CA ALA A 86 -7.01 -10.03 -6.40
C ALA A 86 -5.94 -8.98 -6.06
N VAL A 87 -4.89 -9.38 -5.34
CA VAL A 87 -3.77 -8.52 -4.94
C VAL A 87 -2.45 -9.27 -4.98
N ASN A 88 -1.37 -8.54 -5.24
CA ASN A 88 0.00 -9.04 -5.18
C ASN A 88 0.62 -8.69 -3.81
N ALA A 89 0.82 -9.69 -2.95
CA ALA A 89 1.42 -9.49 -1.63
C ALA A 89 2.94 -9.42 -1.73
N LEU A 90 3.50 -8.27 -1.32
CA LEU A 90 4.89 -7.92 -1.56
C LEU A 90 5.58 -7.45 -0.28
N LEU A 91 6.76 -7.98 0.00
CA LEU A 91 7.71 -7.44 0.96
C LEU A 91 8.53 -6.34 0.30
N ALA A 92 8.66 -5.20 0.95
CA ALA A 92 9.50 -4.10 0.47
C ALA A 92 10.54 -3.73 1.54
N ASP A 93 11.79 -3.56 1.13
CA ASP A 93 12.82 -2.98 1.98
C ASP A 93 12.52 -1.50 2.24
N GLY A 94 12.11 -1.17 3.46
CA GLY A 94 11.71 0.19 3.83
C GLY A 94 12.85 1.22 3.76
N HIS A 95 14.11 0.79 3.77
CA HIS A 95 15.25 1.68 3.59
C HIS A 95 15.49 1.99 2.11
N LYS A 96 15.36 0.98 1.23
CA LYS A 96 15.47 1.18 -0.23
C LYS A 96 14.27 1.93 -0.80
N PHE A 97 13.06 1.63 -0.32
CA PHE A 97 11.81 2.27 -0.73
C PHE A 97 11.42 3.44 0.18
N ALA A 98 12.41 4.17 0.72
CA ALA A 98 12.16 5.34 1.56
C ALA A 98 11.40 6.46 0.83
N HIS A 99 11.57 6.60 -0.50
CA HIS A 99 10.82 7.57 -1.29
C HIS A 99 9.31 7.24 -1.32
N PRO A 100 8.89 6.00 -1.65
CA PRO A 100 7.50 5.60 -1.49
C PRO A 100 6.91 5.78 -0.09
N LEU A 101 7.64 5.41 0.95
CA LEU A 101 7.20 5.63 2.33
C LEU A 101 6.96 7.11 2.65
N LYS A 102 7.84 8.00 2.18
CA LYS A 102 7.70 9.45 2.40
C LYS A 102 6.43 10.00 1.76
N HIS A 103 6.02 9.47 0.61
CA HIS A 103 4.79 9.89 -0.05
C HIS A 103 3.53 9.48 0.72
N LEU A 104 3.62 8.41 1.51
CA LEU A 104 2.61 8.01 2.49
C LEU A 104 2.71 8.80 3.82
N GLY A 105 3.62 9.78 3.92
CA GLY A 105 3.87 10.51 5.16
C GLY A 105 4.57 9.68 6.23
N LYS A 106 5.23 8.57 5.84
CA LYS A 106 5.98 7.67 6.72
C LYS A 106 7.48 7.76 6.45
N SER A 107 8.27 7.21 7.36
CA SER A 107 9.72 7.16 7.28
C SER A 107 10.22 5.76 7.64
N PRO A 108 11.50 5.44 7.41
CA PRO A 108 12.07 4.17 7.86
C PRO A 108 11.99 3.94 9.38
N LYS A 109 11.74 4.98 10.19
CA LYS A 109 11.54 4.85 11.64
C LYS A 109 10.14 4.34 12.01
N ASP A 110 9.20 4.42 11.08
CA ASP A 110 7.82 3.98 11.27
C ASP A 110 7.63 2.51 10.86
N LEU A 111 8.69 1.82 10.46
CA LEU A 111 8.63 0.42 10.06
C LEU A 111 8.26 -0.49 11.26
N PRO A 112 7.45 -1.54 11.04
CA PRO A 112 6.85 -1.93 9.76
C PRO A 112 5.63 -1.09 9.36
N VAL A 113 5.39 -0.93 8.06
CA VAL A 113 4.23 -0.23 7.49
C VAL A 113 3.55 -1.10 6.45
N LEU A 114 2.23 -1.28 6.55
CA LEU A 114 1.41 -1.94 5.54
C LEU A 114 0.63 -0.91 4.72
N ALA A 115 0.66 -1.05 3.40
CA ALA A 115 -0.10 -0.21 2.49
C ALA A 115 -0.59 -1.00 1.27
N ILE A 116 -1.65 -0.49 0.62
CA ILE A 116 -2.06 -0.94 -0.71
C ILE A 116 -1.74 0.16 -1.71
N ASP A 117 -1.17 -0.19 -2.87
CA ASP A 117 -1.10 0.68 -4.06
C ASP A 117 -2.00 0.09 -5.16
N SER A 118 -3.06 0.81 -5.52
CA SER A 118 -4.04 0.39 -6.54
C SER A 118 -3.65 0.77 -7.98
N PHE A 119 -2.45 1.33 -8.18
CA PHE A 119 -2.02 2.05 -9.38
C PHE A 119 -2.80 3.33 -9.70
N GLN A 120 -3.75 3.70 -8.86
CA GLN A 120 -4.40 5.02 -8.89
C GLN A 120 -4.05 5.77 -7.62
N HIS A 121 -4.24 5.11 -6.47
CA HIS A 121 -4.03 5.67 -5.16
C HIS A 121 -3.37 4.68 -4.21
N MET A 122 -2.76 5.20 -3.16
CA MET A 122 -2.20 4.43 -2.06
C MET A 122 -3.05 4.58 -0.80
N PHE A 123 -3.25 3.47 -0.10
CA PHE A 123 -3.99 3.40 1.16
C PHE A 123 -3.08 2.83 2.24
N LEU A 124 -2.97 3.53 3.36
CA LEU A 124 -2.27 3.02 4.55
C LEU A 124 -3.21 2.13 5.36
N PHE A 125 -2.66 1.05 5.90
CA PHE A 125 -3.30 0.36 7.01
C PHE A 125 -3.17 1.23 8.27
N GLU A 126 -4.28 1.52 8.94
CA GLU A 126 -4.34 2.57 9.97
C GLU A 126 -3.55 2.23 11.23
N ASP A 127 -3.77 1.04 11.79
CA ASP A 127 -3.18 0.61 13.06
C ASP A 127 -2.52 -0.75 12.93
N MET A 128 -1.20 -0.75 12.80
CA MET A 128 -0.38 -1.96 12.69
C MET A 128 -0.55 -2.92 13.88
N LYS A 129 -1.02 -2.46 15.04
CA LYS A 129 -1.29 -3.34 16.19
C LYS A 129 -2.48 -4.26 15.96
N GLN A 130 -3.42 -3.86 15.10
CA GLN A 130 -4.57 -4.67 14.72
C GLN A 130 -4.25 -5.65 13.59
N LEU A 131 -3.11 -5.49 12.92
CA LEU A 131 -2.75 -6.35 11.80
C LEU A 131 -2.73 -7.86 12.16
N PRO A 132 -2.23 -8.29 13.34
CA PRO A 132 -2.27 -9.69 13.75
C PRO A 132 -3.67 -10.22 14.08
N GLU A 133 -4.66 -9.35 14.26
CA GLU A 133 -6.03 -9.76 14.58
C GLU A 133 -6.67 -10.45 13.36
N PRO A 134 -7.29 -11.64 13.53
CA PRO A 134 -7.86 -12.38 12.42
C PRO A 134 -8.86 -11.58 11.59
N GLY A 135 -8.67 -11.57 10.27
CA GLY A 135 -9.59 -10.99 9.31
C GLY A 135 -9.35 -9.51 9.01
N LYS A 136 -8.49 -8.82 9.76
CA LYS A 136 -8.17 -7.40 9.50
C LYS A 136 -7.41 -7.22 8.18
N LEU A 137 -6.45 -8.09 7.91
CA LEU A 137 -5.71 -8.08 6.65
C LEU A 137 -6.64 -8.36 5.46
N ARG A 138 -7.51 -9.38 5.60
CA ARG A 138 -8.53 -9.70 4.59
C ARG A 138 -9.49 -8.54 4.35
N GLN A 139 -9.99 -7.93 5.42
CA GLN A 139 -10.93 -6.82 5.32
C GLN A 139 -10.31 -5.64 4.58
N PHE A 140 -9.03 -5.34 4.81
CA PHE A 140 -8.32 -4.27 4.12
C PHE A 140 -8.29 -4.49 2.59
N VAL A 141 -8.05 -5.73 2.15
CA VAL A 141 -8.10 -6.11 0.73
C VAL A 141 -9.52 -6.03 0.18
N LEU A 142 -10.53 -6.51 0.90
CA LEU A 142 -11.93 -6.42 0.47
C LEU A 142 -12.44 -4.97 0.39
N ASP A 143 -11.98 -4.11 1.30
CA ASP A 143 -12.30 -2.69 1.32
C ASP A 143 -11.70 -1.95 0.12
N LEU A 144 -10.56 -2.39 -0.40
CA LEU A 144 -10.02 -1.89 -1.67
C LEU A 144 -10.98 -2.18 -2.81
N HIS A 145 -11.32 -3.46 -3.03
CA HIS A 145 -12.10 -3.87 -4.19
C HIS A 145 -13.56 -3.41 -4.14
N SER A 146 -14.11 -3.22 -2.94
CA SER A 146 -15.45 -2.64 -2.77
C SER A 146 -15.48 -1.11 -2.91
N GLY A 147 -14.32 -0.46 -3.04
CA GLY A 147 -14.20 1.01 -3.07
C GLY A 147 -14.39 1.68 -1.71
N ARG A 148 -14.51 0.91 -0.63
CA ARG A 148 -14.70 1.44 0.73
C ARG A 148 -13.50 2.28 1.17
N LEU A 149 -12.27 1.91 0.81
CA LEU A 149 -11.08 2.71 1.17
C LEU A 149 -11.14 4.14 0.60
N HIS A 150 -11.59 4.27 -0.65
CA HIS A 150 -11.83 5.58 -1.27
C HIS A 150 -12.93 6.35 -0.56
N LYS A 151 -14.06 5.70 -0.30
CA LYS A 151 -15.19 6.33 0.36
C LYS A 151 -14.82 6.83 1.76
N HIS A 152 -14.11 6.01 2.53
CA HIS A 152 -13.65 6.34 3.87
C HIS A 152 -12.67 7.53 3.87
N PHE A 153 -11.80 7.62 2.87
CA PHE A 153 -10.94 8.79 2.71
C PHE A 153 -11.75 10.09 2.55
N HIS A 154 -12.76 10.09 1.70
CA HIS A 154 -13.60 11.28 1.52
C HIS A 154 -14.45 11.59 2.77
N GLU A 155 -15.01 10.58 3.42
CA GLU A 155 -15.77 10.75 4.68
C GLU A 155 -14.89 11.38 5.79
N THR A 156 -13.64 10.92 5.94
CA THR A 156 -12.71 11.49 6.93
C THR A 156 -12.22 12.89 6.55
N LEU A 157 -12.07 13.18 5.25
CA LEU A 157 -11.74 14.50 4.76
C LEU A 157 -12.84 15.51 5.09
N ASP A 158 -14.09 15.16 4.80
CA ASP A 158 -15.26 16.01 5.05
C ASP A 158 -15.39 16.33 6.53
N GLN A 159 -15.18 15.33 7.40
CA GLN A 159 -15.17 15.54 8.86
C GLN A 159 -14.06 16.51 9.28
N ARG A 160 -12.84 16.36 8.76
CA ARG A 160 -11.72 17.28 9.06
C ARG A 160 -12.00 18.70 8.59
N VAL A 161 -12.64 18.87 7.43
CA VAL A 161 -13.05 20.18 6.92
C VAL A 161 -14.08 20.81 7.86
N ALA A 162 -15.10 20.06 8.27
CA ALA A 162 -16.13 20.52 9.19
C ALA A 162 -15.53 20.94 10.55
N ASP A 163 -14.61 20.15 11.09
CA ASP A 163 -13.94 20.45 12.36
C ASP A 163 -13.07 21.71 12.27
N LEU A 164 -12.34 21.89 11.16
CA LEU A 164 -11.56 23.10 10.90
C LEU A 164 -12.45 24.34 10.77
N GLN A 165 -13.57 24.24 10.06
CA GLN A 165 -14.53 25.33 9.92
C GLN A 165 -15.12 25.73 11.27
N LYS A 166 -15.49 24.75 12.10
CA LYS A 166 -16.00 24.97 13.45
C LYS A 166 -14.96 25.68 14.33
N ALA A 167 -13.70 25.22 14.30
CA ALA A 167 -12.62 25.84 15.08
C ALA A 167 -12.35 27.30 14.67
N VAL A 168 -12.41 27.61 13.37
CA VAL A 168 -12.26 29.00 12.87
C VAL A 168 -13.44 29.87 13.34
N LEU A 169 -14.67 29.34 13.30
CA LEU A 169 -15.85 30.08 13.73
C LEU A 169 -15.81 30.39 15.23
N GLU A 170 -15.43 29.41 16.06
CA GLU A 170 -15.24 29.58 17.52
C GLU A 170 -14.15 30.62 17.84
N GLN A 171 -13.07 30.67 17.06
CA GLN A 171 -12.02 31.69 17.22
C GLN A 171 -12.53 33.10 16.90
N ILE A 172 -13.33 33.26 15.83
CA ILE A 172 -13.91 34.56 15.46
C ILE A 172 -14.88 35.05 16.54
N GLU A 173 -15.75 34.17 17.03
CA GLU A 173 -16.72 34.48 18.09
C GLU A 173 -16.03 34.79 19.44
N GLY A 174 -14.93 34.10 19.76
CA GLY A 174 -14.11 34.37 20.94
C GLY A 174 -13.41 35.74 20.91
N THR A 175 -13.00 36.21 19.72
CA THR A 175 -12.40 37.56 19.56
C THR A 175 -13.42 38.71 19.49
N ALA A 176 -14.68 38.45 19.12
CA ALA A 176 -15.73 39.45 19.12
C ALA A 176 -16.18 39.85 20.54
N SER A 177 -15.88 39.02 21.54
CA SER A 177 -16.27 39.26 22.94
C SER A 177 -15.28 40.15 23.72
N SER A 178 -14.15 40.57 23.13
CA SER A 178 -13.10 41.37 23.79
C SER A 178 -12.84 42.75 23.17
N SER A 179 -13.66 43.20 22.22
CA SER A 179 -13.52 44.53 21.61
C SER A 179 -14.83 45.32 21.65
N SER A 180 -15.24 45.69 22.86
CA SER A 180 -16.05 46.90 23.08
C SER A 180 -15.13 48.05 23.45
N GLU A 181 -14.60 48.77 22.47
CA GLU A 181 -14.32 50.21 22.59
C GLU A 181 -14.07 50.83 21.21
N GLY A 182 -14.59 52.05 21.05
CA GLY A 182 -14.98 52.65 19.77
C GLY A 182 -13.85 53.05 18.82
N GLY A 183 -14.22 53.16 17.54
CA GLY A 183 -13.40 53.78 16.50
C GLY A 183 -13.97 53.53 15.10
N LYS A 184 -14.67 54.51 14.53
CA LYS A 184 -15.04 54.54 13.11
C LYS A 184 -13.74 54.66 12.29
N ASP A 185 -13.48 53.72 11.40
CA ASP A 185 -12.65 53.96 10.21
C ASP A 185 -13.05 53.03 9.07
N ASP A 186 -13.35 53.63 7.92
CA ASP A 186 -13.63 52.99 6.64
C ASP A 186 -12.42 52.16 6.17
N LYS A 187 -12.49 50.84 6.31
CA LYS A 187 -11.69 49.90 5.52
C LYS A 187 -12.57 48.78 5.01
N GLN A 188 -12.68 48.72 3.68
CA GLN A 188 -13.33 47.64 2.93
C GLN A 188 -12.95 46.26 3.48
N PRO A 189 -13.91 45.33 3.57
CA PRO A 189 -13.62 43.96 3.99
C PRO A 189 -12.72 43.30 2.95
N LYS A 190 -11.47 43.00 3.33
CA LYS A 190 -10.64 42.05 2.57
C LYS A 190 -11.31 40.68 2.67
N PRO A 191 -11.41 39.91 1.57
CA PRO A 191 -12.01 38.59 1.60
C PRO A 191 -11.24 37.68 2.57
N PRO A 192 -11.93 36.76 3.28
CA PRO A 192 -11.27 35.84 4.19
C PRO A 192 -10.19 35.05 3.45
N GLY A 193 -9.00 35.04 4.04
CA GLY A 193 -7.79 34.47 3.47
C GLY A 193 -7.98 33.02 3.05
N ILE A 194 -7.53 32.74 1.84
CA ILE A 194 -7.15 31.45 1.24
C ILE A 194 -7.23 30.29 2.26
N MET A 195 -8.31 29.50 2.19
CA MET A 195 -8.32 28.18 2.80
C MET A 195 -7.08 27.41 2.28
N PRO A 196 -6.34 26.68 3.14
CA PRO A 196 -5.30 25.78 2.66
C PRO A 196 -5.88 24.91 1.56
N LYS A 197 -5.17 24.75 0.44
CA LYS A 197 -5.56 23.76 -0.58
C LYS A 197 -5.52 22.39 0.09
N LEU A 198 -6.69 21.91 0.50
CA LEU A 198 -6.82 20.58 1.06
C LEU A 198 -6.87 19.60 -0.10
N ASP A 199 -5.99 18.60 -0.09
CA ASP A 199 -5.97 17.57 -1.12
C ASP A 199 -7.26 16.76 -1.02
N THR A 200 -8.13 16.89 -2.02
CA THR A 200 -9.47 16.27 -2.03
C THR A 200 -9.44 14.80 -2.44
N THR A 201 -8.29 14.26 -2.80
CA THR A 201 -8.12 12.88 -3.30
C THR A 201 -7.09 12.11 -2.49
N PRO A 202 -7.21 10.78 -2.37
CA PRO A 202 -6.21 9.96 -1.68
C PRO A 202 -4.82 10.11 -2.32
N THR A 203 -3.77 9.80 -1.56
CA THR A 203 -2.38 9.83 -2.01
C THR A 203 -2.23 9.09 -3.35
N PRO A 204 -1.66 9.70 -4.40
CA PRO A 204 -1.55 9.04 -5.70
C PRO A 204 -0.54 7.89 -5.68
N SER A 205 -0.73 6.93 -6.59
CA SER A 205 0.19 5.81 -6.78
C SER A 205 1.58 6.27 -7.24
N ILE A 206 2.62 5.71 -6.62
CA ILE A 206 4.01 5.92 -7.04
C ILE A 206 4.45 4.79 -7.95
N PHE A 207 3.99 3.57 -7.68
CA PHE A 207 4.36 2.40 -8.46
C PHE A 207 3.75 2.45 -9.88
N LYS A 208 2.74 3.30 -10.12
CA LYS A 208 2.30 3.67 -11.47
C LYS A 208 3.43 4.22 -12.34
N SER A 209 4.37 4.96 -11.77
CA SER A 209 5.53 5.49 -12.52
C SER A 209 6.58 4.45 -12.85
N LEU A 210 6.52 3.28 -12.23
CA LEU A 210 7.41 2.14 -12.45
C LEU A 210 6.84 1.14 -13.45
N LYS A 211 5.63 1.39 -13.97
CA LYS A 211 5.08 0.66 -15.12
C LYS A 211 5.94 0.86 -16.36
N PRO A 212 5.85 -0.05 -17.34
CA PRO A 212 6.44 0.15 -18.66
C PRO A 212 6.13 1.55 -19.19
N SER A 213 7.18 2.27 -19.53
CA SER A 213 7.08 3.69 -19.91
C SER A 213 7.03 3.86 -21.41
N ASP A 214 6.16 4.74 -21.90
CA ASP A 214 6.09 5.18 -23.30
C ASP A 214 7.41 5.73 -23.84
N LYS A 215 8.29 6.22 -22.95
CA LYS A 215 9.62 6.70 -23.33
C LYS A 215 10.56 5.58 -23.78
N ARG A 216 10.27 4.33 -23.38
CA ARG A 216 11.10 3.16 -23.66
C ARG A 216 10.39 2.12 -24.52
N TYR A 217 9.06 2.08 -24.51
CA TYR A 217 8.27 1.09 -25.22
C TYR A 217 7.14 1.75 -26.01
N SER A 218 6.72 1.10 -27.10
CA SER A 218 5.41 1.36 -27.71
C SER A 218 4.38 0.49 -27.00
N LEU A 219 3.56 1.09 -26.13
CA LEU A 219 2.57 0.36 -25.34
C LEU A 219 1.37 -0.05 -26.21
N LEU A 220 0.96 -1.31 -26.09
CA LEU A 220 -0.27 -1.82 -26.68
C LEU A 220 -1.35 -1.83 -25.60
N ASP A 221 -2.25 -0.85 -25.63
CA ASP A 221 -3.46 -0.92 -24.83
C ASP A 221 -4.34 -2.03 -25.42
N LYS A 222 -4.58 -3.09 -24.65
CA LYS A 222 -5.49 -4.19 -25.05
C LYS A 222 -6.94 -3.67 -25.03
N SER A 223 -7.32 -2.87 -26.01
CA SER A 223 -8.71 -2.42 -26.20
C SER A 223 -9.47 -3.18 -27.28
N GLU A 224 -8.82 -4.06 -28.07
CA GLU A 224 -9.52 -4.86 -29.08
C GLU A 224 -8.91 -6.26 -29.22
N LEU A 225 -9.64 -7.26 -28.70
CA LEU A 225 -9.73 -8.66 -29.16
C LEU A 225 -11.04 -9.26 -28.62
#